data_AF-A0A0L0W4A4-F1
#
_entry.id   AF-A0A0L0W4A4-F1
#
_cell.length_a   1.000
_cell.length_b   1.000
_cell.length_c   1.000
_cell.angle_alpha   90.00
_cell.angle_beta   90.00
_cell.angle_gamma   90.00
#
_symmetry.space_group_name_H-M   'P 1'
#
loop_
_entity.id
_entity.type
_entity.pdbx_description
1 polymer ?
#
loop_
_entity_poly.entity_id
_entity_poly.type
_entity_poly.pdbx_seq_one_letter_code
_entity_poly.pdbx_strand_id
1 'polypeptide(L)'
;MHELAVFSYLMPLAIQAGLFNLVSTRHDYLEKPLIRWTRLGLLPITLSTILSNLISVKDRTHIAPFTKLCIGSMFASQALKSMLFTFNQPAPPDSIEAKNLPVSDTPTSISLSALTNAVSLILGSSTDVSKQPKFELGPNHSMHSDMSFLLRTLRRMLIHHVCGVVALICWRSVDNEALFDQLSLGPLVEKYKFEITVFCCGNFIWTNLDLSGCLLRIFLFAIKMVNRSLSSLLPSISKDQPLLEKINQIDLDQTCPILFQKTPLQAKSMTEFWGRHWHHLIKNLILEAGAVPFTSFLVWVFGTGKLHPKALRLAGILAAFTISGLIHEAGK
;
A
#
# COMPACT_ATOMS: atom_id res chain seq x y z
N MET A 1 -4.23 -28.93 0.20
CA MET A 1 -5.04 -27.92 0.92
C MET A 1 -4.23 -27.04 1.91
N HIS A 2 -2.90 -27.14 2.01
CA HIS A 2 -2.09 -26.29 2.92
C HIS A 2 -1.66 -24.92 2.36
N GLU A 3 -1.97 -24.60 1.09
CA GLU A 3 -1.54 -23.35 0.47
C GLU A 3 -2.44 -22.14 0.79
N LEU A 4 -3.67 -22.37 1.28
CA LEU A 4 -4.61 -21.30 1.60
C LEU A 4 -4.29 -20.51 2.88
N ALA A 5 -3.38 -21.01 3.73
CA ALA A 5 -3.12 -20.40 5.04
C ALA A 5 -2.37 -19.06 4.97
N VAL A 6 -1.67 -18.77 3.85
CA VAL A 6 -0.79 -17.60 3.68
C VAL A 6 -1.55 -16.27 3.75
N PHE A 7 -2.87 -16.28 3.54
CA PHE A 7 -3.74 -15.10 3.56
C PHE A 7 -4.73 -15.07 4.73
N SER A 8 -4.56 -15.95 5.72
CA SER A 8 -5.42 -16.04 6.91
C SER A 8 -5.56 -14.71 7.67
N TYR A 9 -4.54 -13.86 7.61
CA TYR A 9 -4.53 -12.53 8.24
C TYR A 9 -5.46 -11.51 7.56
N LEU A 10 -5.87 -11.73 6.30
CA LEU A 10 -6.70 -10.77 5.57
C LEU A 10 -8.09 -10.63 6.19
N MET A 11 -8.65 -11.71 6.74
CA MET A 11 -9.99 -11.69 7.34
C MET A 11 -10.05 -10.81 8.60
N PRO A 12 -9.22 -11.03 9.65
CA PRO A 12 -9.25 -10.17 10.83
C PRO A 12 -8.81 -8.74 10.51
N LEU A 13 -7.89 -8.55 9.56
CA LEU A 13 -7.49 -7.23 9.10
C LEU A 13 -8.63 -6.49 8.38
N ALA A 14 -9.43 -7.18 7.57
CA ALA A 14 -10.60 -6.61 6.90
C ALA A 14 -11.68 -6.17 7.90
N ILE A 15 -11.89 -6.95 8.96
CA ILE A 15 -12.79 -6.59 10.05
C ILE A 15 -12.27 -5.33 10.77
N GLN A 16 -10.97 -5.25 11.07
CA GLN A 16 -10.36 -4.05 11.67
C GLN A 16 -10.51 -2.81 10.78
N ALA A 17 -10.24 -2.94 9.47
CA ALA A 17 -10.41 -1.85 8.51
C ALA A 17 -11.88 -1.41 8.38
N GLY A 18 -12.82 -2.36 8.37
CA GLY A 18 -14.26 -2.09 8.35
C GLY A 18 -14.74 -1.34 9.60
N LEU A 19 -14.29 -1.76 10.79
CA LEU A 19 -14.58 -1.06 12.05
C LEU A 19 -13.98 0.35 12.06
N PHE A 20 -12.76 0.52 11.56
CA PHE A 20 -12.12 1.83 11.46
C PHE A 20 -12.90 2.76 10.51
N ASN A 21 -13.32 2.27 9.34
CA ASN A 21 -14.15 3.03 8.40
C ASN A 21 -15.55 3.35 8.97
N LEU A 22 -16.13 2.44 9.76
CA LEU A 22 -17.40 2.70 10.44
C LEU A 22 -17.28 3.86 11.43
N VAL A 23 -16.23 3.87 12.26
CA VAL A 23 -15.97 4.97 13.19
C VAL A 23 -15.68 6.28 12.45
N SER A 24 -14.99 6.21 11.30
CA SER A 24 -14.71 7.40 10.48
C SER A 24 -15.96 8.02 9.83
N THR A 25 -16.99 7.21 9.57
CA THR A 25 -18.23 7.67 8.92
C THR A 25 -19.32 8.02 9.93
N ARG A 26 -19.27 7.42 11.14
CA ARG A 26 -20.18 7.70 12.24
C ARG A 26 -19.39 7.82 13.55
N HIS A 27 -18.94 9.04 13.85
CA HIS A 27 -18.14 9.33 15.06
C HIS A 27 -18.83 8.92 16.36
N ASP A 28 -20.16 8.85 16.40
CA ASP A 28 -20.95 8.37 17.55
C ASP A 28 -20.59 6.94 17.99
N TYR A 29 -19.96 6.16 17.10
CA TYR A 29 -19.50 4.80 17.39
C TYR A 29 -18.10 4.76 18.02
N LEU A 30 -17.36 5.89 18.06
CA LEU A 30 -16.06 5.99 18.72
C LEU A 30 -16.16 5.75 20.23
N GLU A 31 -17.22 6.26 20.85
CA GLU A 31 -17.45 6.14 22.30
C GLU A 31 -18.05 4.79 22.71
N LYS A 32 -18.51 3.98 21.75
CA LYS A 32 -19.13 2.68 22.06
C LYS A 32 -18.07 1.68 22.55
N PRO A 33 -18.18 1.18 23.80
CA PRO A 33 -17.17 0.30 24.38
C PRO A 33 -17.00 -0.97 23.57
N LEU A 34 -18.08 -1.52 23.02
CA LEU A 34 -18.04 -2.74 22.21
C LEU A 34 -17.09 -2.59 21.00
N ILE A 35 -17.12 -1.47 20.27
CA ILE A 35 -16.26 -1.26 19.10
C ILE A 35 -14.81 -1.08 19.51
N ARG A 36 -14.55 -0.32 20.58
CA ARG A 36 -13.21 -0.14 21.13
C ARG A 36 -12.60 -1.47 21.55
N TRP A 37 -13.33 -2.29 22.31
CA TRP A 37 -12.86 -3.61 22.74
C TRP A 37 -12.72 -4.59 21.59
N THR A 38 -13.59 -4.53 20.58
CA THR A 38 -13.47 -5.38 19.39
C THR A 38 -12.20 -5.05 18.60
N ARG A 39 -11.88 -3.77 18.41
CA ARG A 39 -10.63 -3.33 17.75
C ARG A 39 -9.40 -3.81 18.52
N LEU A 40 -9.40 -3.65 19.86
CA LEU A 40 -8.31 -4.09 20.73
C LEU A 40 -8.15 -5.63 20.74
N GLY A 41 -9.26 -6.38 20.80
CA GLY A 41 -9.25 -7.84 20.81
C GLY A 41 -8.84 -8.46 19.47
N LEU A 42 -9.11 -7.79 18.35
CA LEU A 42 -8.67 -8.24 17.02
C LEU A 42 -7.17 -8.08 16.79
N LEU A 43 -6.51 -7.12 17.45
CA LEU A 43 -5.07 -6.87 17.27
C LEU A 43 -4.19 -8.11 17.54
N PRO A 44 -4.26 -8.77 18.71
CA PRO A 44 -3.43 -9.96 18.95
C PRO A 44 -3.75 -11.10 17.98
N ILE A 45 -4.99 -11.22 17.51
CA ILE A 45 -5.39 -12.24 16.52
C ILE A 45 -4.75 -11.95 15.16
N THR A 46 -4.86 -10.71 14.67
CA THR A 46 -4.24 -10.28 13.41
C THR A 46 -2.72 -10.41 13.47
N LEU A 47 -2.08 -9.96 14.56
CA LEU A 47 -0.62 -10.07 14.70
C LEU A 47 -0.15 -11.52 14.78
N SER A 48 -0.87 -12.39 15.50
CA SER A 48 -0.53 -13.82 15.60
C SER A 48 -0.61 -14.52 14.25
N THR A 49 -1.64 -14.22 13.45
CA THR A 49 -1.78 -14.79 12.10
C THR A 49 -0.71 -14.26 11.14
N ILE A 50 -0.38 -12.96 11.20
CA ILE A 50 0.73 -12.39 10.40
C ILE A 50 2.05 -13.04 10.78
N LEU A 51 2.35 -13.16 12.08
CA LEU A 51 3.60 -13.77 12.56
C LEU A 51 3.70 -15.24 12.16
N SER A 52 2.61 -16.01 12.30
CA SER A 52 2.56 -17.39 11.84
C SER A 52 2.85 -17.53 10.35
N ASN A 53 2.33 -16.61 9.52
CA ASN A 53 2.58 -16.61 8.08
C ASN A 53 4.02 -16.20 7.75
N LEU A 54 4.59 -15.25 8.48
CA LEU A 54 5.98 -14.83 8.35
C LEU A 54 6.94 -16.00 8.64
N ILE A 55 6.70 -16.73 9.75
CA ILE A 55 7.48 -17.93 10.12
C ILE A 55 7.37 -18.99 9.02
N SER A 56 6.15 -19.28 8.54
CA SER A 56 5.94 -20.26 7.46
C SER A 56 6.68 -19.90 6.17
N VAL A 57 6.78 -18.60 5.82
CA VAL A 57 7.53 -18.14 4.64
C VAL A 57 9.04 -18.22 4.88
N LYS A 58 9.51 -17.95 6.11
CA LYS A 58 10.92 -18.07 6.48
C LYS A 58 11.43 -19.50 6.35
N ASP A 59 10.64 -20.47 6.81
CA ASP A 59 11.00 -21.90 6.81
C ASP A 59 10.99 -22.55 5.42
N ARG A 60 10.36 -21.93 4.41
CA ARG A 60 10.32 -22.46 3.03
C ARG A 60 11.65 -22.25 2.33
N THR A 61 12.41 -23.32 2.13
CA THR A 61 13.74 -23.30 1.46
C THR A 61 13.66 -23.04 -0.05
N HIS A 62 12.54 -23.34 -0.70
CA HIS A 62 12.36 -23.15 -2.16
C HIS A 62 12.12 -21.68 -2.58
N ILE A 63 11.84 -20.78 -1.65
CA ILE A 63 11.60 -19.37 -1.96
C ILE A 63 12.94 -18.63 -1.94
N ALA A 64 13.27 -17.95 -3.04
CA ALA A 64 14.48 -17.15 -3.15
C ALA A 64 14.56 -16.11 -1.99
N PRO A 65 15.76 -15.86 -1.41
CA PRO A 65 15.93 -14.96 -0.27
C PRO A 65 15.32 -13.56 -0.49
N PHE A 66 15.44 -13.05 -1.71
CA PHE A 66 14.88 -11.77 -2.09
C PHE A 66 13.33 -11.76 -2.07
N THR A 67 12.69 -12.84 -2.53
CA THR A 67 11.24 -12.98 -2.47
C THR A 67 10.75 -13.04 -1.02
N LYS A 68 11.52 -13.66 -0.11
CA LYS A 68 11.23 -13.66 1.33
C LYS A 68 11.29 -12.24 1.91
N LEU A 69 12.30 -11.45 1.55
CA LEU A 69 12.42 -10.04 1.98
C LEU A 69 11.19 -9.22 1.55
N CYS A 70 10.75 -9.37 0.30
CA CYS A 70 9.55 -8.68 -0.21
C CYS A 70 8.29 -9.10 0.56
N ILE A 71 8.07 -10.41 0.73
CA ILE A 71 6.89 -10.93 1.45
C ILE A 71 6.92 -10.50 2.93
N GLY A 72 8.08 -10.55 3.58
CA GLY A 72 8.27 -10.09 4.95
C GLY A 72 7.95 -8.61 5.13
N SER A 73 8.40 -7.76 4.20
CA SER A 73 8.06 -6.33 4.20
C SER A 73 6.55 -6.08 4.04
N MET A 74 5.85 -6.90 3.25
CA MET A 74 4.40 -6.84 3.14
C MET A 74 3.73 -7.21 4.47
N PHE A 75 4.14 -8.30 5.11
CA PHE A 75 3.60 -8.70 6.42
C PHE A 75 3.83 -7.63 7.49
N ALA A 76 5.02 -7.05 7.55
CA ALA A 76 5.33 -5.97 8.48
C ALA A 76 4.50 -4.70 8.21
N SER A 77 4.26 -4.36 6.95
CA SER A 77 3.35 -3.27 6.55
C SER A 77 1.91 -3.52 7.04
N GLN A 78 1.41 -4.74 6.89
CA GLN A 78 0.06 -5.11 7.33
C GLN A 78 -0.06 -5.17 8.86
N ALA A 79 1.00 -5.59 9.56
CA ALA A 79 1.06 -5.54 11.02
C ALA A 79 0.97 -4.08 11.52
N LEU A 80 1.71 -3.18 10.87
CA LEU A 80 1.69 -1.75 11.19
C LEU A 80 0.31 -1.14 10.94
N LYS A 81 -0.36 -1.50 9.83
CA LYS A 81 -1.75 -1.10 9.59
C LYS A 81 -2.70 -1.62 10.65
N SER A 82 -2.57 -2.87 11.08
CA SER A 82 -3.39 -3.43 12.16
C SER A 82 -3.24 -2.62 13.46
N MET A 83 -2.00 -2.21 13.80
CA MET A 83 -1.75 -1.33 14.94
C MET A 83 -2.41 0.04 14.75
N LEU A 84 -2.25 0.67 13.59
CA LEU A 84 -2.88 1.97 13.29
C LEU A 84 -4.41 1.88 13.33
N PHE A 85 -5.03 0.85 12.74
CA PHE A 85 -6.47 0.62 12.82
C PHE A 85 -6.96 0.33 14.23
N THR A 86 -6.09 -0.07 15.15
CA THR A 86 -6.47 -0.31 16.54
C THR A 86 -6.36 0.95 17.39
N PHE A 87 -5.28 1.71 17.23
CA PHE A 87 -4.94 2.81 18.14
C PHE A 87 -5.22 4.21 17.59
N ASN A 88 -5.24 4.42 16.27
CA ASN A 88 -5.57 5.74 15.73
C ASN A 88 -7.07 6.02 15.84
N GLN A 89 -7.38 7.30 16.04
CA GLN A 89 -8.74 7.81 15.89
C GLN A 89 -8.86 8.41 14.49
N PRO A 90 -9.88 8.03 13.70
CA PRO A 90 -10.11 8.66 12.41
C PRO A 90 -10.46 10.14 12.62
N ALA A 91 -9.86 11.00 11.80
CA ALA A 91 -10.16 12.43 11.83
C ALA A 91 -11.67 12.66 11.62
N PRO A 92 -12.27 13.65 12.30
CA PRO A 92 -13.63 14.06 11.98
C PRO A 92 -13.73 14.43 10.50
N PRO A 93 -14.85 14.15 9.83
CA PRO A 93 -15.02 14.54 8.44
C PRO A 93 -14.92 16.07 8.30
N ASP A 94 -13.80 16.54 7.77
CA ASP A 94 -13.62 17.93 7.33
C ASP A 94 -14.43 18.14 6.03
N SER A 95 -15.76 18.20 6.13
CA SER A 95 -16.58 18.87 5.11
C SER A 95 -17.93 19.29 5.67
N ILE A 96 -18.27 20.55 5.41
CA ILE A 96 -19.59 21.16 5.62
C ILE A 96 -20.69 20.38 4.85
N GLU A 97 -20.34 19.51 3.90
CA GLU A 97 -21.26 18.65 3.14
C GLU A 97 -21.78 17.43 3.91
N ALA A 98 -21.07 16.90 4.91
CA ALA A 98 -21.53 15.73 5.67
C ALA A 98 -22.70 16.05 6.63
N LYS A 99 -22.90 17.34 6.94
CA LYS A 99 -23.98 17.82 7.82
C LYS A 99 -25.37 17.83 7.16
N ASN A 100 -25.44 17.68 5.84
CA ASN A 100 -26.68 17.82 5.07
C ASN A 100 -27.16 16.52 4.40
N LEU A 101 -26.52 15.37 4.64
CA LEU A 101 -27.09 14.10 4.20
C LEU A 101 -28.19 13.67 5.20
N PRO A 102 -29.43 13.41 4.74
CA PRO A 102 -30.46 12.87 5.61
C PRO A 102 -29.97 11.53 6.18
N VAL A 103 -30.04 11.41 7.51
CA VAL A 103 -29.78 10.17 8.23
C VAL A 103 -30.81 9.15 7.74
N SER A 104 -30.40 8.27 6.84
CA SER A 104 -31.20 7.13 6.43
C SER A 104 -31.19 6.11 7.59
N ASP A 105 -32.27 6.11 8.37
CA ASP A 105 -32.57 5.14 9.44
C ASP A 105 -32.97 3.76 8.87
N THR A 106 -32.08 3.13 8.09
CA THR A 106 -32.24 1.73 7.69
C THR A 106 -30.97 0.93 8.05
N PRO A 107 -31.05 -0.08 8.95
CA PRO A 107 -29.87 -0.77 9.47
C PRO A 107 -29.31 -1.90 8.57
N THR A 108 -29.81 -2.10 7.35
CA THR A 108 -29.72 -3.42 6.69
C THR A 108 -28.98 -3.47 5.35
N SER A 109 -28.32 -2.42 4.90
CA SER A 109 -27.36 -2.55 3.80
C SER A 109 -25.96 -2.21 4.28
N ILE A 110 -25.09 -3.21 4.34
CA ILE A 110 -23.64 -2.98 4.27
C ILE A 110 -23.43 -2.34 2.91
N SER A 111 -23.43 -1.01 2.88
CA SER A 111 -23.23 -0.25 1.65
C SER A 111 -21.95 -0.74 0.99
N LEU A 112 -21.99 -1.02 -0.32
CA LEU A 112 -20.82 -1.36 -1.12
C LEU A 112 -19.68 -0.34 -0.92
N SER A 113 -20.00 0.92 -0.61
CA SER A 113 -19.02 1.93 -0.25
C SER A 113 -18.23 1.59 1.00
N ALA A 114 -18.84 0.96 2.01
CA ALA A 114 -18.16 0.54 3.24
C ALA A 114 -17.21 -0.64 3.00
N LEU A 115 -17.64 -1.62 2.19
CA LEU A 115 -16.79 -2.75 1.80
C LEU A 115 -15.63 -2.30 0.90
N THR A 116 -15.93 -1.42 -0.06
CA THR A 116 -14.93 -0.81 -0.94
C THR A 116 -13.92 -0.02 -0.11
N ASN A 117 -14.37 0.85 0.78
CA ASN A 117 -13.48 1.67 1.61
C ASN A 117 -12.62 0.79 2.52
N ALA A 118 -13.16 -0.29 3.07
CA ALA A 118 -12.40 -1.26 3.86
C ALA A 118 -11.32 -1.96 3.02
N VAL A 119 -11.65 -2.41 1.80
CA VAL A 119 -10.69 -2.99 0.87
C VAL A 119 -9.63 -1.97 0.45
N SER A 120 -10.03 -0.73 0.16
CA SER A 120 -9.12 0.38 -0.12
C SER A 120 -8.21 0.67 1.08
N LEU A 121 -8.68 0.62 2.32
CA LEU A 121 -7.83 0.80 3.51
C LEU A 121 -6.77 -0.32 3.66
N ILE A 122 -7.16 -1.57 3.37
CA ILE A 122 -6.24 -2.73 3.41
C ILE A 122 -5.18 -2.64 2.32
N LEU A 123 -5.56 -2.18 1.12
CA LEU A 123 -4.67 -2.09 -0.05
C LEU A 123 -3.94 -0.74 -0.15
N GLY A 124 -4.47 0.30 0.49
CA GLY A 124 -4.09 1.69 0.33
C GLY A 124 -2.88 2.11 1.15
N SER A 125 -2.41 3.34 0.93
CA SER A 125 -1.15 3.85 1.51
C SER A 125 -1.26 4.43 2.92
N SER A 126 -2.48 4.76 3.32
CA SER A 126 -2.77 5.57 4.49
C SER A 126 -3.88 4.89 5.28
N THR A 127 -3.95 5.17 6.58
CA THR A 127 -5.13 4.85 7.37
C THR A 127 -6.18 5.95 7.33
N ASP A 128 -5.85 7.10 6.74
CA ASP A 128 -6.76 8.22 6.54
C ASP A 128 -7.77 7.93 5.42
N VAL A 129 -9.05 7.88 5.78
CA VAL A 129 -10.16 7.62 4.85
C VAL A 129 -10.27 8.72 3.79
N SER A 130 -9.86 9.95 4.10
CA SER A 130 -9.87 11.06 3.14
C SER A 130 -8.85 10.91 2.02
N LYS A 131 -7.77 10.15 2.26
CA LYS A 131 -6.67 9.91 1.32
C LYS A 131 -6.81 8.60 0.55
N GLN A 132 -7.88 7.84 0.78
CA GLN A 132 -8.16 6.63 0.03
C GLN A 132 -8.62 6.93 -1.39
N PRO A 133 -8.23 6.11 -2.38
CA PRO A 133 -8.80 6.21 -3.71
C PRO A 133 -10.30 5.97 -3.60
N LYS A 134 -11.08 7.01 -3.87
CA LYS A 134 -12.53 6.91 -4.02
C LYS A 134 -12.78 6.37 -5.42
N PHE A 135 -13.86 5.64 -5.62
CA PHE A 135 -14.39 5.39 -6.96
C PHE A 135 -14.86 6.73 -7.52
N GLU A 136 -13.94 7.46 -8.14
CA GLU A 136 -14.21 8.76 -8.71
C GLU A 136 -14.89 8.56 -10.06
N LEU A 137 -16.11 9.10 -10.16
CA LEU A 137 -16.75 9.31 -11.45
C LEU A 137 -16.01 10.48 -12.11
N GLY A 138 -15.32 10.18 -13.20
CA GLY A 138 -14.50 11.15 -13.90
C GLY A 138 -14.85 11.27 -15.39
N PRO A 139 -14.33 12.31 -16.05
CA PRO A 139 -14.60 12.55 -17.47
C PRO A 139 -14.03 11.45 -18.37
N ASN A 140 -13.03 10.68 -17.90
CA ASN A 140 -12.33 9.67 -18.70
C ASN A 140 -12.92 8.27 -18.58
N HIS A 141 -14.22 8.13 -18.73
CA HIS A 141 -14.89 6.83 -18.74
C HIS A 141 -15.04 6.23 -20.15
N SER A 142 -14.42 6.80 -21.19
CA SER A 142 -14.52 6.25 -22.55
C SER A 142 -13.71 4.95 -22.74
N MET A 143 -14.04 4.18 -23.78
CA MET A 143 -13.24 3.00 -24.17
C MET A 143 -11.79 3.39 -24.56
N HIS A 144 -11.62 4.57 -25.17
CA HIS A 144 -10.31 5.09 -25.53
C HIS A 144 -9.43 5.39 -24.31
N SER A 145 -10.00 6.03 -23.27
CA SER A 145 -9.26 6.32 -22.04
C SER A 145 -8.91 5.04 -21.27
N ASP A 146 -9.81 4.05 -21.23
CA ASP A 146 -9.53 2.76 -20.60
C ASP A 146 -8.42 1.99 -21.34
N MET A 147 -8.39 2.05 -22.67
CA MET A 147 -7.31 1.46 -23.46
C MET A 147 -5.97 2.20 -23.25
N SER A 148 -6.00 3.53 -23.16
CA SER A 148 -4.82 4.33 -22.80
C SER A 148 -4.29 3.96 -21.42
N PHE A 149 -5.17 3.76 -20.44
CA PHE A 149 -4.85 3.29 -19.10
C PHE A 149 -4.14 1.93 -19.13
N LEU A 150 -4.67 0.97 -19.91
CA LEU A 150 -4.06 -0.34 -20.10
C LEU A 150 -2.66 -0.24 -20.73
N LEU A 151 -2.55 0.51 -21.83
CA LEU A 151 -1.28 0.67 -22.57
C LEU A 151 -0.18 1.31 -21.70
N ARG A 152 -0.54 2.34 -20.91
CA ARG A 152 0.38 2.95 -19.92
C ARG A 152 0.86 1.92 -18.90
N THR A 153 -0.04 1.07 -18.43
CA THR A 153 0.26 0.01 -17.45
C THR A 153 1.18 -1.04 -18.05
N LEU A 154 0.90 -1.54 -19.26
CA LEU A 154 1.73 -2.51 -19.97
C LEU A 154 3.12 -1.96 -20.29
N ARG A 155 3.20 -0.71 -20.78
CA ARG A 155 4.49 -0.02 -21.01
C ARG A 155 5.31 0.03 -19.73
N ARG A 156 4.68 0.33 -18.60
CA ARG A 156 5.34 0.38 -17.29
C ARG A 156 5.86 -0.99 -16.86
N MET A 157 5.07 -2.04 -17.02
CA MET A 157 5.50 -3.42 -16.75
C MET A 157 6.68 -3.85 -17.62
N LEU A 158 6.70 -3.47 -18.90
CA LEU A 158 7.83 -3.76 -19.78
C LEU A 158 9.12 -3.07 -19.30
N ILE A 159 9.04 -1.80 -18.91
CA ILE A 159 10.19 -1.07 -18.33
C ILE A 159 10.71 -1.79 -17.09
N HIS A 160 9.82 -2.22 -16.19
CA HIS A 160 10.20 -2.96 -14.99
C HIS A 160 10.85 -4.30 -15.29
N HIS A 161 10.36 -5.00 -16.31
CA HIS A 161 10.97 -6.25 -16.75
C HIS A 161 12.41 -6.02 -17.23
N VAL A 162 12.64 -5.01 -18.07
CA VAL A 162 13.99 -4.65 -18.54
C VAL A 162 14.90 -4.25 -17.36
N CYS A 163 14.43 -3.38 -16.46
CA CYS A 163 15.20 -2.99 -15.27
C CYS A 163 15.52 -4.20 -14.36
N GLY A 164 14.57 -5.12 -14.18
CA GLY A 164 14.76 -6.33 -13.40
C GLY A 164 15.80 -7.27 -14.03
N VAL A 165 15.77 -7.45 -15.35
CA VAL A 165 16.76 -8.26 -16.08
C VAL A 165 18.16 -7.64 -15.94
N VAL A 166 18.29 -6.32 -16.12
CA VAL A 166 19.57 -5.62 -15.95
C VAL A 166 20.08 -5.78 -14.52
N ALA A 167 19.21 -5.61 -13.51
CA ALA A 167 19.58 -5.79 -12.11
C ALA A 167 20.00 -7.23 -11.80
N LEU A 168 19.36 -8.24 -12.41
CA LEU A 168 19.75 -9.66 -12.26
C LEU A 168 21.12 -9.94 -12.87
N ILE A 169 21.41 -9.38 -14.04
CA ILE A 169 22.72 -9.50 -14.68
C ILE A 169 23.77 -8.90 -13.74
N CYS A 170 23.59 -7.66 -13.29
CA CYS A 170 24.51 -7.01 -12.34
C CYS A 170 24.69 -7.79 -11.04
N TRP A 171 23.61 -8.34 -10.48
CA TRP A 171 23.68 -9.17 -9.27
C TRP A 171 24.49 -10.45 -9.50
N ARG A 172 24.21 -11.16 -10.59
CA ARG A 172 24.91 -12.39 -10.96
C ARG A 172 26.41 -12.13 -11.20
N SER A 173 26.76 -10.95 -11.71
CA SER A 173 28.16 -10.53 -11.88
C SER A 173 28.90 -10.40 -10.55
N VAL A 174 28.21 -9.97 -9.49
CA VAL A 174 28.79 -9.81 -8.15
C VAL A 174 28.95 -11.15 -7.43
N ASP A 175 28.11 -12.12 -7.76
CA ASP A 175 28.05 -13.44 -7.12
C ASP A 175 28.97 -14.47 -7.79
N ASN A 176 29.43 -14.21 -9.02
CA ASN A 176 30.16 -15.17 -9.84
C ASN A 176 31.46 -14.57 -10.39
N GLU A 177 32.54 -14.68 -9.60
CA GLU A 177 33.87 -14.12 -9.88
C GLU A 177 34.43 -14.56 -11.25
N ALA A 178 34.16 -15.81 -11.66
CA ALA A 178 34.64 -16.38 -12.92
C ALA A 178 34.12 -15.68 -14.19
N LEU A 179 33.00 -14.98 -14.11
CA LEU A 179 32.32 -14.39 -15.27
C LEU A 179 32.98 -13.07 -15.74
N PHE A 180 33.70 -12.38 -14.84
CA PHE A 180 34.32 -11.08 -15.11
C PHE A 180 35.85 -11.07 -15.10
N ASP A 181 36.50 -12.13 -14.60
CA ASP A 181 37.94 -12.37 -14.84
C ASP A 181 38.26 -12.44 -16.33
N GLN A 182 37.31 -12.91 -17.15
CA GLN A 182 37.42 -12.90 -18.61
C GLN A 182 37.24 -11.51 -19.25
N LEU A 183 36.60 -10.55 -18.56
CA LEU A 183 36.26 -9.23 -19.09
C LEU A 183 37.12 -8.09 -18.51
N SER A 184 38.17 -8.37 -17.74
CA SER A 184 39.07 -7.38 -17.09
C SER A 184 38.38 -6.37 -16.15
N LEU A 185 37.12 -6.63 -15.76
CA LEU A 185 36.29 -5.76 -14.92
C LEU A 185 36.21 -6.23 -13.45
N GLY A 186 36.79 -7.40 -13.14
CA GLY A 186 36.81 -8.02 -11.81
C GLY A 186 37.22 -7.07 -10.67
N PRO A 187 38.36 -6.35 -10.77
CA PRO A 187 38.81 -5.44 -9.71
C PRO A 187 37.85 -4.27 -9.43
N LEU A 188 37.10 -3.82 -10.44
CA LEU A 188 36.12 -2.75 -10.30
C LEU A 188 34.84 -3.26 -9.63
N VAL A 189 34.38 -4.46 -10.00
CA VAL A 189 33.20 -5.10 -9.42
C VAL A 189 33.44 -5.45 -7.96
N GLU A 190 34.63 -5.94 -7.61
CA GLU A 190 35.00 -6.23 -6.23
C GLU A 190 35.02 -4.95 -5.37
N LYS A 191 35.60 -3.87 -5.90
CA LYS A 191 35.65 -2.56 -5.23
C LYS A 191 34.25 -1.98 -4.94
N TYR A 192 33.29 -2.14 -5.85
CA TYR A 192 31.94 -1.58 -5.72
C TYR A 192 30.86 -2.63 -5.42
N LYS A 193 31.27 -3.79 -4.91
CA LYS A 193 30.39 -4.93 -4.65
C LYS A 193 29.17 -4.51 -3.83
N PHE A 194 29.40 -3.79 -2.74
CA PHE A 194 28.33 -3.35 -1.84
C PHE A 194 27.35 -2.39 -2.55
N GLU A 195 27.84 -1.42 -3.29
CA GLU A 195 27.03 -0.43 -4.01
C GLU A 195 26.19 -1.09 -5.11
N ILE A 196 26.77 -2.04 -5.85
CA ILE A 196 26.05 -2.81 -6.88
C ILE A 196 24.96 -3.66 -6.23
N THR A 197 25.28 -4.38 -5.15
CA THR A 197 24.30 -5.16 -4.37
C THR A 197 23.15 -4.27 -3.89
N VAL A 198 23.45 -3.13 -3.27
CA VAL A 198 22.42 -2.19 -2.78
C VAL A 198 21.57 -1.65 -3.92
N PHE A 199 22.18 -1.28 -5.05
CA PHE A 199 21.48 -0.80 -6.24
C PHE A 199 20.53 -1.87 -6.81
N CYS A 200 21.00 -3.10 -6.95
CA CYS A 200 20.20 -4.22 -7.45
C CYS A 200 19.04 -4.54 -6.50
N CYS A 201 19.29 -4.62 -5.19
CA CYS A 201 18.23 -4.77 -4.18
C CYS A 201 17.19 -3.66 -4.29
N GLY A 202 17.62 -2.40 -4.40
CA GLY A 202 16.73 -1.25 -4.54
C GLY A 202 15.86 -1.34 -5.80
N ASN A 203 16.44 -1.72 -6.94
CA ASN A 203 15.71 -1.92 -8.18
C ASN A 203 14.66 -3.03 -8.04
N PHE A 204 15.02 -4.18 -7.45
CA PHE A 204 14.05 -5.26 -7.30
C PHE A 204 12.91 -4.92 -6.34
N ILE A 205 13.19 -4.23 -5.23
CA ILE A 205 12.14 -3.78 -4.31
C ILE A 205 11.20 -2.83 -5.05
N TRP A 206 11.76 -1.87 -5.79
CA TRP A 206 10.98 -0.92 -6.56
C TRP A 206 10.11 -1.60 -7.63
N THR A 207 10.70 -2.44 -8.47
CA THR A 207 9.99 -3.12 -9.56
C THR A 207 8.88 -4.01 -9.02
N ASN A 208 9.11 -4.75 -7.92
CA ASN A 208 8.07 -5.59 -7.31
C ASN A 208 6.91 -4.78 -6.74
N LEU A 209 7.20 -3.68 -6.03
CA LEU A 209 6.16 -2.83 -5.47
C LEU A 209 5.31 -2.20 -6.58
N ASP A 210 5.95 -1.65 -7.61
CA ASP A 210 5.22 -1.02 -8.71
C ASP A 210 4.51 -2.07 -9.59
N LEU A 211 5.06 -3.29 -9.72
CA LEU A 211 4.41 -4.43 -10.38
C LEU A 211 3.12 -4.82 -9.67
N SER A 212 3.11 -4.87 -8.34
CA SER A 212 1.88 -5.15 -7.58
C SER A 212 0.78 -4.12 -7.87
N GLY A 213 1.15 -2.84 -7.99
CA GLY A 213 0.24 -1.78 -8.42
C GLY A 213 -0.23 -1.94 -9.87
N CYS A 214 0.65 -2.34 -10.79
CA CYS A 214 0.29 -2.61 -12.18
C CYS A 214 -0.70 -3.78 -12.30
N LEU A 215 -0.52 -4.84 -11.49
CA LEU A 215 -1.45 -5.97 -11.45
C LEU A 215 -2.83 -5.55 -10.94
N LEU A 216 -2.90 -4.70 -9.91
CA LEU A 216 -4.16 -4.13 -9.43
C LEU A 216 -4.84 -3.27 -10.51
N ARG A 217 -4.08 -2.46 -11.25
CA ARG A 217 -4.58 -1.69 -12.40
C ARG A 217 -5.19 -2.60 -13.46
N ILE A 218 -4.51 -3.69 -13.82
CA ILE A 218 -5.04 -4.69 -14.78
C ILE A 218 -6.31 -5.35 -14.26
N PHE A 219 -6.35 -5.71 -12.98
CA PHE A 219 -7.52 -6.32 -12.35
C PHE A 219 -8.75 -5.41 -12.41
N LEU A 220 -8.61 -4.12 -12.06
CA LEU A 220 -9.70 -3.15 -12.13
C LEU A 220 -10.16 -2.89 -13.57
N PHE A 221 -9.21 -2.81 -14.52
CA PHE A 221 -9.54 -2.76 -15.93
C PHE A 221 -10.35 -3.98 -16.37
N ALA A 222 -9.93 -5.19 -15.97
CA ALA A 222 -10.64 -6.42 -16.29
C ALA A 222 -12.06 -6.43 -15.73
N ILE A 223 -12.26 -6.02 -14.47
CA ILE A 223 -13.59 -5.86 -13.87
C ILE A 223 -14.45 -4.92 -14.70
N LYS A 224 -13.94 -3.74 -15.05
CA LYS A 224 -14.68 -2.74 -15.83
C LYS A 224 -15.03 -3.26 -17.23
N MET A 225 -14.12 -3.99 -17.88
CA MET A 225 -14.35 -4.59 -19.19
C MET A 225 -15.37 -5.73 -19.14
N VAL A 226 -15.29 -6.61 -18.15
CA VAL A 226 -16.30 -7.67 -17.93
C VAL A 226 -17.66 -7.04 -17.67
N ASN A 227 -17.72 -5.98 -16.86
CA ASN A 227 -18.96 -5.26 -16.58
C ASN A 227 -19.58 -4.65 -17.84
N ARG A 228 -18.78 -4.06 -18.73
CA ARG A 228 -19.25 -3.55 -20.03
C ARG A 228 -19.77 -4.66 -20.94
N SER A 229 -19.02 -5.75 -21.06
CA SER A 229 -19.43 -6.90 -21.85
C SER A 229 -20.74 -7.48 -21.32
N LEU A 230 -20.88 -7.62 -19.99
CA LEU A 230 -22.10 -8.10 -19.35
C LEU A 230 -23.28 -7.14 -19.58
N SER A 231 -23.05 -5.83 -19.47
CA SER A 231 -24.07 -4.80 -19.72
C SER A 231 -24.55 -4.82 -21.18
N SER A 232 -23.63 -5.09 -22.13
CA SER A 232 -23.97 -5.24 -23.55
C SER A 232 -24.73 -6.53 -23.85
N LEU A 233 -24.42 -7.63 -23.15
CA LEU A 233 -25.03 -8.94 -23.37
C LEU A 233 -26.40 -9.10 -22.69
N LEU A 234 -26.59 -8.47 -21.52
CA LEU A 234 -27.84 -8.51 -20.75
C LEU A 234 -28.35 -7.09 -20.42
N PRO A 235 -28.92 -6.37 -21.42
CA PRO A 235 -29.37 -4.99 -21.23
C PRO A 235 -30.50 -4.84 -20.22
N SER A 236 -31.32 -5.89 -20.02
CA SER A 236 -32.43 -5.90 -19.07
C SER A 236 -31.95 -5.83 -17.61
N ILE A 237 -30.92 -6.60 -17.25
CA ILE A 237 -30.33 -6.60 -15.89
C ILE A 237 -29.59 -5.29 -15.62
N SER A 238 -28.90 -4.75 -16.64
CA SER A 238 -28.14 -3.51 -16.50
C SER A 238 -28.99 -2.28 -16.24
N LYS A 239 -30.21 -2.21 -16.80
CA LYS A 239 -31.11 -1.05 -16.62
C LYS A 239 -31.66 -0.94 -15.19
N ASP A 240 -31.87 -2.08 -14.54
CA ASP A 240 -32.48 -2.12 -13.20
C ASP A 240 -31.44 -2.02 -12.08
N GLN A 241 -30.15 -2.01 -12.41
CA GLN A 241 -29.07 -2.09 -11.42
C GLN A 241 -28.12 -0.88 -11.50
N PRO A 242 -28.32 0.18 -10.70
CA PRO A 242 -27.52 1.42 -10.74
C PRO A 242 -26.04 1.20 -10.42
N LEU A 243 -25.70 0.06 -9.84
CA LEU A 243 -24.34 -0.34 -9.48
C LEU A 243 -23.49 -0.66 -10.72
N LEU A 244 -24.04 -1.38 -11.71
CA LEU A 244 -23.32 -1.73 -12.94
C LEU A 244 -23.02 -0.46 -13.75
N GLU A 245 -23.98 0.47 -13.78
CA GLU A 245 -23.81 1.75 -14.45
C GLU A 245 -22.71 2.59 -13.81
N LYS A 246 -22.67 2.62 -12.46
CA LYS A 246 -21.59 3.29 -11.73
C LYS A 246 -20.21 2.73 -12.08
N ILE A 247 -20.06 1.40 -12.20
CA ILE A 247 -18.79 0.76 -12.58
C ILE A 247 -18.32 1.19 -13.98
N ASN A 248 -19.26 1.32 -14.92
CA ASN A 248 -18.94 1.75 -16.29
C ASN A 248 -18.40 3.19 -16.35
N GLN A 249 -18.82 4.04 -15.42
CA GLN A 249 -18.47 5.45 -15.33
C GLN A 249 -17.23 5.74 -14.46
N ILE A 250 -16.62 4.72 -13.84
CA ILE A 250 -15.39 4.86 -13.05
C ILE A 250 -14.24 5.39 -13.92
N ASP A 251 -13.56 6.44 -13.49
CA ASP A 251 -12.26 6.83 -14.06
C ASP A 251 -11.16 5.95 -13.45
N LEU A 252 -10.60 5.05 -14.27
CA LEU A 252 -9.58 4.10 -13.81
C LEU A 252 -8.28 4.78 -13.40
N ASP A 253 -7.88 5.87 -14.06
CA ASP A 253 -6.62 6.57 -13.78
C ASP A 253 -6.71 7.34 -12.45
N GLN A 254 -7.88 7.88 -12.12
CA GLN A 254 -8.14 8.50 -10.80
C GLN A 254 -8.31 7.45 -9.68
N THR A 255 -9.01 6.36 -9.98
CA THR A 255 -9.29 5.30 -8.98
C THR A 255 -8.03 4.50 -8.63
N CYS A 256 -7.14 4.25 -9.58
CA CYS A 256 -5.94 3.45 -9.35
C CYS A 256 -4.71 4.09 -10.04
N PRO A 257 -4.17 5.18 -9.49
CA PRO A 257 -3.00 5.84 -10.05
C PRO A 257 -1.75 4.94 -9.96
N ILE A 258 -0.74 5.20 -10.80
CA ILE A 258 0.55 4.51 -10.73
C ILE A 258 1.20 4.79 -9.37
N LEU A 259 1.66 3.73 -8.69
CA LEU A 259 2.22 3.82 -7.33
C LEU A 259 3.49 4.69 -7.27
N PHE A 260 4.30 4.65 -8.32
CA PHE A 260 5.48 5.50 -8.50
C PHE A 260 5.27 6.47 -9.68
N GLN A 261 4.72 7.65 -9.39
CA GLN A 261 4.52 8.71 -10.40
C GLN A 261 5.82 9.11 -11.09
N LYS A 262 6.94 9.13 -10.36
CA LYS A 262 8.29 9.36 -10.88
C LYS A 262 9.17 8.16 -10.56
N THR A 263 10.14 7.88 -11.42
CA THR A 263 11.09 6.79 -11.16
C THR A 263 12.09 7.20 -10.07
N PRO A 264 12.37 6.34 -9.08
CA PRO A 264 13.40 6.59 -8.07
C PRO A 264 14.77 6.95 -8.65
N LEU A 265 15.07 6.46 -9.87
CA LEU A 265 16.35 6.69 -10.57
C LEU A 265 16.56 8.13 -11.04
N GLN A 266 15.49 8.94 -11.13
CA GLN A 266 15.57 10.35 -11.54
C GLN A 266 15.86 11.30 -10.37
N ALA A 267 15.87 10.82 -9.13
CA ALA A 267 16.08 11.66 -7.96
C ALA A 267 17.51 12.21 -7.92
N LYS A 268 17.66 13.53 -7.71
CA LYS A 268 18.98 14.19 -7.64
C LYS A 268 19.55 14.26 -6.23
N SER A 269 18.77 13.88 -5.22
CA SER A 269 19.17 13.88 -3.81
C SER A 269 18.38 12.87 -3.01
N MET A 270 18.90 12.48 -1.84
CA MET A 270 18.21 11.59 -0.91
C MET A 270 16.86 12.15 -0.44
N THR A 271 16.78 13.47 -0.21
CA THR A 271 15.51 14.13 0.16
C THR A 271 14.50 14.09 -0.97
N GLU A 272 14.94 14.28 -2.22
CA GLU A 272 14.08 14.20 -3.40
C GLU A 272 13.64 12.76 -3.70
N PHE A 273 14.52 11.78 -3.44
CA PHE A 273 14.23 10.36 -3.54
C PHE A 273 13.07 10.00 -2.61
N TRP A 274 13.25 10.11 -1.28
CA TRP A 274 12.20 9.77 -0.30
C TRP A 274 11.00 10.72 -0.35
N GLY A 275 11.20 11.96 -0.80
CA GLY A 275 10.17 12.97 -0.86
C GLY A 275 9.18 12.79 -2.00
N ARG A 276 9.69 12.55 -3.22
CA ARG A 276 8.92 12.71 -4.48
C ARG A 276 9.03 11.53 -5.45
N HIS A 277 10.06 10.70 -5.32
CA HIS A 277 10.32 9.64 -6.31
C HIS A 277 10.16 8.23 -5.72
N TRP A 278 10.20 8.09 -4.40
CA TRP A 278 9.84 6.89 -3.69
C TRP A 278 8.33 6.84 -3.48
N HIS A 279 7.74 5.65 -3.57
CA HIS A 279 6.29 5.51 -3.47
C HIS A 279 5.72 6.07 -2.17
N HIS A 280 4.58 6.72 -2.31
CA HIS A 280 3.81 7.28 -1.21
C HIS A 280 3.23 6.21 -0.29
N LEU A 281 3.17 4.95 -0.73
CA LEU A 281 2.56 3.85 0.01
C LEU A 281 3.27 3.55 1.33
N ILE A 282 4.52 3.10 1.27
CA ILE A 282 5.30 2.86 2.49
C ILE A 282 5.65 4.18 3.18
N LYS A 283 5.86 5.27 2.43
CA LYS A 283 6.17 6.58 3.00
C LYS A 283 5.07 7.06 3.95
N ASN A 284 3.81 7.09 3.52
CA ASN A 284 2.70 7.57 4.35
C ASN A 284 2.52 6.67 5.58
N LEU A 285 2.60 5.35 5.40
CA LEU A 285 2.52 4.41 6.51
C LEU A 285 3.62 4.62 7.57
N ILE A 286 4.87 4.81 7.14
CA ILE A 286 6.00 5.09 8.04
C ILE A 286 5.82 6.45 8.74
N LEU A 287 5.32 7.46 8.02
CA LEU A 287 5.06 8.77 8.62
C LEU A 287 3.93 8.68 9.66
N GLU A 288 2.85 7.97 9.35
CA GLU A 288 1.70 7.77 10.26
C GLU A 288 2.05 6.94 11.49
N ALA A 289 2.91 5.92 11.35
CA ALA A 289 3.26 5.05 12.46
C ALA A 289 4.50 5.48 13.24
N GLY A 290 5.41 6.22 12.62
CA GLY A 290 6.65 6.69 13.25
C GLY A 290 6.60 8.17 13.55
N ALA A 291 6.61 9.00 12.49
CA ALA A 291 6.81 10.44 12.63
C ALA A 291 5.68 11.14 13.41
N VAL A 292 4.43 10.85 13.09
CA VAL A 292 3.25 11.50 13.70
C VAL A 292 3.11 11.18 15.20
N PRO A 293 3.09 9.92 15.66
CA PRO A 293 2.94 9.62 17.08
C PRO A 293 4.15 10.10 17.89
N PHE A 294 5.37 9.97 17.35
CA PHE A 294 6.56 10.40 18.07
C PHE A 294 6.65 11.93 18.21
N THR A 295 6.32 12.69 17.17
CA THR A 295 6.26 14.15 17.26
C THR A 295 5.14 14.61 18.19
N SER A 296 3.98 13.95 18.15
CA SER A 296 2.86 14.23 19.07
C SER A 296 3.24 13.96 20.53
N PHE A 297 3.93 12.85 20.80
CA PHE A 297 4.46 12.52 22.13
C PHE A 297 5.44 13.58 22.63
N LEU A 298 6.38 14.02 21.80
CA LEU A 298 7.32 15.07 22.18
C LEU A 298 6.61 16.40 22.48
N VAL A 299 5.62 16.79 21.68
CA VAL A 299 4.81 17.99 21.96
C VAL A 299 4.03 17.84 23.27
N TRP A 300 3.51 16.65 23.57
CA TRP A 300 2.81 16.38 24.83
C TRP A 300 3.74 16.45 26.05
N VAL A 301 4.93 15.84 25.99
CA VAL A 301 5.90 15.84 27.10
C VAL A 301 6.48 17.23 27.36
N PHE A 302 6.88 17.94 26.31
CA PHE A 302 7.63 19.19 26.45
C PHE A 302 6.74 20.44 26.36
N GLY A 303 5.50 20.30 25.91
CA GLY A 303 4.55 21.40 25.72
C GLY A 303 4.66 22.07 24.34
N THR A 304 3.54 22.60 23.88
CA THR A 304 3.43 23.34 22.62
C THR A 304 4.34 24.58 22.64
N GLY A 305 5.15 24.76 21.59
CA GLY A 305 6.02 25.93 21.43
C GLY A 305 7.37 25.89 22.17
N LYS A 306 7.61 24.92 23.06
CA LYS A 306 8.92 24.80 23.75
C LYS A 306 9.99 24.09 22.92
N LEU A 307 9.57 23.22 22.00
CA LEU A 307 10.47 22.52 21.08
C LEU A 307 10.65 23.33 19.80
N HIS A 308 11.91 23.56 19.42
CA HIS A 308 12.21 24.21 18.15
C HIS A 308 11.70 23.36 16.96
N PRO A 309 11.00 23.94 15.96
CA PRO A 309 10.39 23.18 14.86
C PRO A 309 11.34 22.27 14.09
N LYS A 310 12.62 22.69 13.94
CA LYS A 310 13.65 21.85 13.29
C LYS A 310 13.99 20.59 14.11
N ALA A 311 14.00 20.68 15.43
CA ALA A 311 14.27 19.54 16.31
C ALA A 311 13.12 18.54 16.26
N LEU A 312 11.88 19.03 16.28
CA LEU A 312 10.68 18.20 16.13
C LEU A 312 10.66 17.50 14.76
N ARG A 313 11.01 18.23 13.69
CA ARG A 313 11.11 17.65 12.34
C ARG A 313 12.20 16.57 12.26
N LEU A 314 13.37 16.81 12.85
CA LEU A 314 14.46 15.83 12.88
C LEU A 314 14.04 14.57 13.65
N ALA A 315 13.43 14.74 14.82
CA ALA A 315 12.91 13.65 15.62
C ALA A 315 11.88 12.79 14.86
N GLY A 316 10.94 13.44 14.15
CA GLY A 316 9.99 12.73 13.29
C GLY A 316 10.64 11.97 12.14
N ILE A 317 11.67 12.55 11.52
CA ILE A 317 12.45 11.87 10.46
C ILE A 317 13.18 10.65 11.02
N LEU A 318 13.85 10.78 12.18
CA LEU A 318 14.54 9.67 12.83
C LEU A 318 13.57 8.54 13.18
N ALA A 319 12.43 8.85 13.80
CA ALA A 319 11.40 7.87 14.12
C ALA A 319 10.89 7.13 12.88
N ALA A 320 10.64 7.86 11.79
CA ALA A 320 10.25 7.26 10.50
C ALA A 320 11.33 6.27 9.98
N PHE A 321 12.61 6.68 9.96
CA PHE A 321 13.68 5.79 9.52
C PHE A 321 13.89 4.59 10.45
N THR A 322 13.73 4.75 11.76
CA THR A 322 13.80 3.64 12.72
C THR A 322 12.70 2.61 12.46
N ILE A 323 11.44 3.04 12.30
CA ILE A 323 10.34 2.13 11.95
C ILE A 323 10.60 1.44 10.61
N SER A 324 11.09 2.17 9.61
CA SER A 324 11.48 1.60 8.32
C SER A 324 12.54 0.50 8.50
N GLY A 325 13.58 0.76 9.30
CA GLY A 325 14.65 -0.20 9.58
C GLY A 325 14.15 -1.46 10.28
N LEU A 326 13.28 -1.31 11.27
CA LEU A 326 12.66 -2.44 11.99
C LEU A 326 11.82 -3.32 11.06
N ILE A 327 11.06 -2.70 10.14
CA ILE A 327 10.30 -3.42 9.11
C ILE A 327 11.22 -4.25 8.21
N HIS A 328 12.36 -3.69 7.81
CA HIS A 328 13.33 -4.40 6.97
C HIS A 328 14.05 -5.52 7.72
N GLU A 329 14.34 -5.34 9.00
CA GLU A 329 14.98 -6.37 9.83
C GLU A 329 14.03 -7.54 10.12
N ALA A 330 12.75 -7.26 10.36
CA ALA A 330 11.72 -8.29 10.52
C ALA A 330 11.51 -9.14 9.26
N GLY A 331 11.90 -8.63 8.08
CA GLY A 331 11.82 -9.35 6.81
C GLY A 331 13.01 -10.28 6.50
N LYS A 332 14.05 -10.31 7.35
CA LYS A 332 15.21 -11.21 7.23
C LYS A 332 15.00 -12.53 7.99
#